data_AF-A0A0P9IA23-F1
#
_entry.id   AF-A0A0P9IA23-F1
#
_cell.length_a   1.000
_cell.length_b   1.000
_cell.length_c   1.000
_cell.angle_alpha   90.00
_cell.angle_beta   90.00
_cell.angle_gamma   90.00
#
_symmetry.space_group_name_H-M   'P 1'
#
loop_
_entity.id
_entity.type
_entity.pdbx_description
1 polymer ?
#
loop_
_entity_poly.entity_id
_entity_poly.type
_entity_poly.pdbx_seq_one_letter_code
_entity_poly.pdbx_strand_id
1 'polypeptide(L)'
;MLKRHRENLETRLERIKTHGWAEITWNEIYLWYNAERIAVKTYKDVLATYRDVIDQDDAELLLTAINGGFLLTKPAATSTLEAIIEHGYDNAPPITC
;
A
#
# COMPACT_ATOMS: atom_id res chain seq x y z
N MET A 1 3.48 -14.67 -12.30
CA MET A 1 4.55 -13.75 -11.85
C MET A 1 5.88 -14.48 -11.87
N LEU A 2 6.97 -13.85 -12.34
CA LEU A 2 8.33 -14.42 -12.26
C LEU A 2 8.84 -14.37 -10.82
N LYS A 3 9.68 -15.33 -10.40
CA LYS A 3 10.22 -15.41 -9.02
C LYS A 3 10.84 -14.09 -8.54
N ARG A 4 11.74 -13.51 -9.34
CA ARG A 4 12.38 -12.21 -9.05
C ARG A 4 11.39 -11.06 -8.83
N HIS A 5 10.25 -11.08 -9.52
CA HIS A 5 9.23 -10.04 -9.40
C HIS A 5 8.39 -10.21 -8.14
N ARG A 6 8.20 -11.47 -7.71
CA ARG A 6 7.61 -11.78 -6.41
C ARG A 6 8.51 -11.31 -5.27
N GLU A 7 9.80 -11.62 -5.33
CA GLU A 7 10.79 -11.16 -4.34
C GLU A 7 10.84 -9.62 -4.25
N ASN A 8 10.75 -8.93 -5.40
CA ASN A 8 10.66 -7.47 -5.43
C ASN A 8 9.38 -6.94 -4.77
N LEU A 9 8.24 -7.60 -5.00
CA LEU A 9 6.96 -7.23 -4.38
C LEU A 9 7.03 -7.45 -2.86
N GLU A 10 7.53 -8.60 -2.41
CA GLU A 10 7.72 -8.92 -0.99
C GLU A 10 8.61 -7.87 -0.32
N THR A 11 9.77 -7.57 -0.90
CA THR A 11 10.69 -6.52 -0.41
C THR A 11 10.00 -5.16 -0.34
N ARG A 12 9.16 -4.83 -1.33
CA ARG A 12 8.42 -3.56 -1.33
C ARG A 12 7.39 -3.51 -0.20
N LEU A 13 6.68 -4.60 0.05
CA LEU A 13 5.66 -4.71 1.08
C LEU A 13 6.25 -4.74 2.49
N GLU A 14 7.44 -5.31 2.67
CA GLU A 14 8.19 -5.24 3.94
C GLU A 14 8.47 -3.80 4.39
N ARG A 15 8.59 -2.85 3.44
CA ARG A 15 8.77 -1.43 3.77
C ARG A 15 7.60 -0.87 4.56
N ILE A 16 6.39 -1.41 4.43
CA ILE A 16 5.24 -0.98 5.22
C ILE A 16 5.47 -1.26 6.71
N LYS A 17 6.13 -2.37 7.06
CA LYS A 17 6.44 -2.72 8.45
C LYS A 17 7.48 -1.78 9.07
N THR A 18 8.45 -1.32 8.28
CA THR A 18 9.58 -0.53 8.76
C THR A 18 9.38 0.98 8.64
N HIS A 19 8.69 1.44 7.60
CA HIS A 19 8.49 2.86 7.26
C HIS A 19 7.03 3.30 7.36
N GLY A 20 6.08 2.38 7.56
CA GLY A 20 4.65 2.67 7.64
C GLY A 20 3.92 2.73 6.28
N TRP A 21 4.66 2.82 5.17
CA TRP A 21 4.09 2.91 3.82
C TRP A 21 5.00 2.30 2.75
N ALA A 22 4.42 2.00 1.59
CA ALA A 22 5.15 1.66 0.38
C ALA A 22 4.42 2.20 -0.86
N GLU A 23 5.17 2.67 -1.85
CA GLU A 23 4.64 3.01 -3.18
C GLU A 23 4.78 1.81 -4.11
N ILE A 24 3.84 1.60 -5.02
CA ILE A 24 4.01 0.75 -6.20
C ILE A 24 3.58 1.55 -7.42
N THR A 25 4.48 1.72 -8.38
CA THR A 25 4.18 2.43 -9.62
C THR A 25 3.41 1.54 -10.61
N TRP A 26 2.70 2.15 -11.56
CA TRP A 26 2.02 1.42 -12.64
C TRP A 26 3.00 0.56 -13.43
N ASN A 27 4.16 1.12 -13.79
CA ASN A 27 5.19 0.39 -14.54
C ASN A 27 5.69 -0.85 -13.79
N GLU A 28 5.91 -0.72 -12.48
CA GLU A 28 6.32 -1.85 -11.64
C GLU A 28 5.25 -2.95 -11.61
N ILE A 29 3.99 -2.61 -11.35
CA ILE A 29 2.96 -3.64 -11.23
C ILE A 29 2.66 -4.32 -12.57
N TYR A 30 2.65 -3.57 -13.68
CA TYR A 30 2.52 -4.14 -15.01
C TYR A 30 3.69 -5.08 -15.34
N LEU A 31 4.92 -4.66 -15.05
CA LEU A 31 6.12 -5.46 -15.27
C LEU A 31 6.13 -6.73 -14.41
N TRP A 32 5.84 -6.62 -13.12
CA TRP A 32 5.93 -7.74 -12.19
C TRP A 32 4.90 -8.82 -12.50
N TYR A 33 3.67 -8.41 -12.81
CA TYR A 33 2.60 -9.33 -13.17
C TYR A 33 2.63 -9.75 -14.64
N ASN A 34 3.48 -9.14 -15.46
CA ASN A 34 3.51 -9.31 -16.92
C ASN A 34 2.10 -9.22 -17.51
N ALA A 35 1.38 -8.17 -17.14
CA ALA A 35 -0.02 -7.98 -17.47
C ALA A 35 -0.19 -6.86 -18.51
N GLU A 36 -1.17 -6.99 -19.40
CA GLU A 36 -1.60 -5.90 -20.28
C GLU A 36 -2.64 -4.99 -19.61
N ARG A 37 -3.38 -5.54 -18.63
CA ARG A 37 -4.36 -4.83 -17.82
C ARG A 37 -4.33 -5.36 -16.38
N ILE A 38 -4.37 -4.46 -15.40
CA ILE A 38 -4.46 -4.85 -13.99
C ILE A 38 -5.89 -5.30 -13.67
N ALA A 39 -6.02 -6.54 -13.20
CA ALA A 39 -7.30 -7.15 -12.83
C ALA A 39 -7.45 -7.24 -11.31
N VAL A 40 -8.68 -7.46 -10.82
CA VAL A 40 -8.98 -7.64 -9.39
C VAL A 40 -8.08 -8.70 -8.73
N LYS A 41 -7.73 -9.76 -9.48
CA LYS A 41 -6.83 -10.83 -9.00
C LYS A 41 -5.45 -10.31 -8.59
N THR A 42 -4.93 -9.30 -9.30
CA THR A 42 -3.64 -8.68 -8.98
C THR A 42 -3.67 -8.03 -7.60
N TYR A 43 -4.72 -7.26 -7.29
CA TYR A 43 -4.86 -6.64 -5.97
C TYR A 43 -5.07 -7.67 -4.85
N LYS A 44 -5.79 -8.76 -5.13
CA LYS A 44 -5.92 -9.88 -4.17
C LYS A 44 -4.58 -10.53 -3.87
N ASP A 45 -3.75 -10.72 -4.88
CA ASP A 45 -2.41 -11.31 -4.75
C ASP A 45 -1.46 -10.37 -3.97
N VAL A 46 -1.53 -9.05 -4.21
CA VAL A 46 -0.79 -8.05 -3.42
C VAL A 46 -1.18 -8.11 -1.94
N LEU A 47 -2.49 -8.16 -1.63
CA LEU A 47 -2.96 -8.24 -0.24
C LEU A 47 -2.55 -9.57 0.41
N ALA A 48 -2.67 -10.69 -0.29
CA ALA A 48 -2.23 -12.00 0.21
C ALA A 48 -0.72 -12.01 0.49
N THR A 49 0.09 -11.51 -0.46
CA THR A 49 1.54 -11.38 -0.28
C THR A 49 1.89 -10.49 0.91
N TYR A 50 1.15 -9.40 1.13
CA TYR A 50 1.37 -8.54 2.28
C TYR A 50 1.15 -9.30 3.59
N ARG A 51 0.03 -10.04 3.70
CA ARG A 51 -0.32 -10.86 4.88
C ARG A 51 0.72 -11.93 5.16
N ASP A 52 1.20 -12.61 4.12
CA ASP A 52 2.29 -13.58 4.22
C ASP A 52 3.58 -12.93 4.75
N VAL A 53 3.96 -11.76 4.22
CA VAL A 53 5.18 -11.02 4.59
C VAL A 53 5.17 -10.58 6.05
N ILE A 54 4.01 -10.19 6.59
CA ILE A 54 3.90 -9.73 7.97
C ILE A 54 3.43 -10.81 8.94
N ASP A 55 3.20 -12.04 8.45
CA ASP A 55 2.70 -13.18 9.21
C ASP A 55 1.38 -12.88 9.95
N GLN A 56 0.43 -12.27 9.24
CA GLN A 56 -0.86 -11.86 9.79
C GLN A 56 -1.99 -11.94 8.75
N ASP A 57 -2.81 -12.98 8.83
CA ASP A 57 -3.88 -13.29 7.87
C ASP A 57 -5.01 -12.27 7.79
N ASP A 58 -5.31 -11.58 8.89
CA ASP A 58 -6.37 -10.59 9.00
C ASP A 58 -5.89 -9.16 8.75
N ALA A 59 -4.61 -8.98 8.39
CA ALA A 59 -4.06 -7.66 8.20
C ALA A 59 -4.79 -6.89 7.09
N GLU A 60 -5.09 -5.64 7.39
CA GLU A 60 -5.70 -4.69 6.48
C GLU A 60 -4.64 -3.84 5.80
N LEU A 61 -4.95 -3.43 4.58
CA LEU A 61 -4.08 -2.59 3.77
C LEU A 61 -4.92 -1.56 3.03
N LEU A 62 -4.63 -0.29 3.26
CA LEU A 62 -5.24 0.82 2.54
C LEU A 62 -4.46 1.07 1.25
N LEU A 63 -5.20 1.39 0.19
CA LEU A 63 -4.64 1.77 -1.11
C LEU A 63 -5.13 3.16 -1.48
N THR A 64 -4.19 4.08 -1.64
CA THR A 64 -4.45 5.43 -2.16
C THR A 64 -3.90 5.54 -3.57
N ALA A 65 -4.80 5.70 -4.56
CA ALA A 65 -4.39 5.87 -5.94
C ALA A 65 -3.72 7.23 -6.16
N ILE A 66 -2.61 7.23 -6.89
CA ILE A 66 -1.87 8.43 -7.29
C ILE A 66 -1.59 8.37 -8.80
N ASN A 67 -1.20 9.49 -9.41
CA ASN A 67 -1.00 9.53 -10.87
C ASN A 67 -0.02 8.46 -11.38
N GLY A 68 1.05 8.18 -10.64
CA GLY A 68 2.09 7.23 -11.03
C GLY A 68 1.85 5.78 -10.60
N GLY A 69 0.81 5.49 -9.82
CA GLY A 69 0.60 4.18 -9.20
C GLY A 69 -0.33 4.26 -8.00
N PHE A 70 0.11 3.68 -6.88
CA PHE A 70 -0.62 3.77 -5.63
C PHE A 70 0.31 3.66 -4.41
N LEU A 71 -0.14 4.27 -3.32
CA LEU A 71 0.47 4.16 -2.00
C LEU A 71 -0.29 3.12 -1.18
N LEU A 72 0.47 2.28 -0.49
CA LEU A 72 -0.02 1.26 0.42
C LEU A 72 0.38 1.63 1.85
N THR A 73 -0.59 1.63 2.75
CA THR A 73 -0.37 1.90 4.18
C THR A 73 -1.20 0.94 5.02
N LYS A 74 -0.80 0.74 6.28
CA LYS A 74 -1.74 0.20 7.27
C LYS A 74 -2.92 1.18 7.44
N PRO A 75 -4.09 0.72 7.91
CA PRO A 75 -5.12 1.63 8.38
C PRO A 75 -4.53 2.61 9.40
N ALA A 76 -4.69 3.90 9.11
CA ALA A 76 -4.20 4.98 9.94
C ALA A 76 -5.26 6.09 10.02
N ALA A 77 -5.30 6.80 11.14
CA ALA A 77 -6.04 8.04 11.23
C ALA A 77 -5.37 9.07 10.31
N THR A 78 -6.07 9.46 9.25
CA THR A 78 -5.61 10.51 8.33
C THR A 78 -6.31 11.81 8.68
N SER A 79 -5.62 12.94 8.61
CA SER A 79 -6.20 14.27 8.84
C SER A 79 -5.75 15.22 7.73
N THR A 80 -6.50 16.28 7.46
CA THR A 80 -6.03 17.31 6.52
C THR A 80 -4.84 18.06 7.11
N LEU A 81 -3.98 18.60 6.24
CA LEU A 81 -2.83 19.37 6.70
C LEU A 81 -3.28 20.65 7.41
N GLU A 82 -4.36 21.27 6.94
CA GLU A 82 -4.98 22.43 7.57
C GLU A 82 -5.43 22.13 9.01
N ALA A 83 -6.08 20.99 9.23
CA ALA A 83 -6.50 20.56 10.56
C ALA A 83 -5.30 20.29 11.47
N ILE A 84 -4.20 19.73 10.93
CA ILE A 84 -2.95 19.53 11.68
C ILE A 84 -2.30 20.88 12.03
N ILE A 85 -2.32 21.84 11.12
CA ILE A 85 -1.80 23.20 11.39
C ILE A 85 -2.60 23.86 12.51
N GLU A 86 -3.93 23.68 12.52
CA GLU A 86 -4.81 24.33 13.49
C GLU A 86 -4.80 23.66 14.87
N HIS A 87 -4.76 22.32 14.92
CA HIS A 87 -4.98 21.57 16.17
C HIS A 87 -3.75 20.78 16.64
N GLY A 88 -2.69 20.72 15.82
CA GLY A 88 -1.55 19.83 16.04
C GLY A 88 -1.86 18.38 15.62
N TYR A 89 -0.81 17.58 15.38
CA TYR A 89 -0.93 16.21 14.88
C TYR A 89 -1.83 15.32 15.76
N ASP A 90 -1.62 15.34 17.07
CA ASP A 90 -2.31 14.45 18.01
C ASP A 90 -3.81 14.79 18.19
N ASN A 91 -4.23 16.03 17.86
CA ASN A 91 -5.61 16.48 18.07
C ASN A 91 -6.35 16.78 16.76
N ALA A 92 -5.71 16.60 15.60
CA ALA A 92 -6.33 16.89 14.33
C ALA A 92 -7.47 15.89 14.05
N PRO A 93 -8.71 16.35 13.77
CA PRO A 93 -9.82 15.46 13.48
C PRO A 93 -9.52 14.56 12.28
N PRO A 94 -9.82 13.25 12.37
CA PRO A 94 -9.59 12.33 11.27
C PRO A 94 -10.59 12.57 10.14
N ILE A 95 -10.14 12.35 8.90
CA ILE A 95 -10.97 12.25 7.72
C ILE A 95 -11.76 10.94 7.84
N THR A 96 -13.08 11.07 7.96
CA THR A 96 -13.99 9.93 7.92
C THR A 96 -14.52 9.81 6.49
N CYS A 97 -14.31 8.64 5.87
CA CYS A 97 -14.83 8.31 4.56
C CYS A 97 -16.30 7.87 4.64
#